data_AF-G3AGM5-F1
#
_entry.id   AF-G3AGM5-F1
#
_cell.length_a   1.000
_cell.length_b   1.000
_cell.length_c   1.000
_cell.angle_alpha   90.00
_cell.angle_beta   90.00
_cell.angle_gamma   90.00
#
_symmetry.space_group_name_H-M   'P 1'
#
loop_
_entity.id
_entity.type
_entity.pdbx_description
1 polymer ?
#
loop_
_entity_poly.entity_id
_entity_poly.type
_entity_poly.pdbx_seq_one_letter_code
_entity_poly.pdbx_strand_id
1 'polypeptide(L)'
;FDIENLKLLLLLTIHAITSVNRDLCWNLIGVLNRAVIKWDMYTSKDLLQQRIVWTIHNLDKEISLLLKKPSQFPSYEYLQVEYPLTIKLYEEESLPLVNKNIELSKLKQTILHLNLTQSKSDLHELSGELEKWRISSSKVIHQSSDISDLISWINMQYYYLLIELDQVSDSQSFQFTLQYLSNSFTLLISSSDRQKSNTKLSITSNLF
;
A
#
# COMPACT_ATOMS: atom_id res chain seq x y z
N PHE A 1 17.19 11.88 18.90
CA PHE A 1 15.79 11.91 18.45
C PHE A 1 15.22 10.59 18.92
N ASP A 2 14.15 10.64 19.68
CA ASP A 2 13.58 9.46 20.32
C ASP A 2 12.71 8.67 19.32
N ILE A 3 12.55 7.37 19.55
CA ILE A 3 11.59 6.51 18.83
C ILE A 3 10.18 7.11 18.93
N GLU A 4 9.83 7.71 20.07
CA GLU A 4 8.55 8.38 20.25
C GLU A 4 8.35 9.56 19.29
N ASN A 5 9.39 10.34 19.03
CA ASN A 5 9.32 11.41 18.03
C ASN A 5 9.15 10.85 16.62
N LEU A 6 9.69 9.66 16.34
CA LEU A 6 9.54 9.01 15.04
C LEU A 6 8.11 8.47 14.84
N LYS A 7 7.51 7.91 15.89
CA LYS A 7 6.09 7.53 15.88
C LYS A 7 5.18 8.74 15.66
N LEU A 8 5.45 9.86 16.33
CA LEU A 8 4.72 11.12 16.10
C LEU A 8 4.88 11.62 14.67
N LEU A 9 6.09 11.51 14.11
CA LEU A 9 6.35 11.90 12.72
C LEU A 9 5.61 11.00 11.71
N LEU A 10 5.51 9.70 11.98
CA LEU A 10 4.70 8.78 11.19
C LEU A 10 3.21 9.15 11.26
N LEU A 11 2.68 9.44 12.45
CA LEU A 11 1.29 9.90 12.61
C LEU A 11 1.03 11.23 11.88
N LEU A 12 1.97 12.16 11.95
CA LEU A 12 1.89 13.42 11.21
C LEU A 12 1.92 13.20 9.69
N THR A 13 2.68 12.20 9.22
CA THR A 13 2.71 11.81 7.80
C THR A 13 1.36 11.23 7.37
N ILE A 14 0.75 10.39 8.20
CA ILE A 14 -0.62 9.89 7.95
C ILE A 14 -1.61 11.06 7.88
N HIS A 15 -1.52 12.03 8.79
CA HIS A 15 -2.35 13.24 8.74
C HIS A 15 -2.12 14.07 7.47
N ALA A 16 -0.87 14.22 7.02
CA ALA A 16 -0.56 14.92 5.78
C ALA A 16 -1.17 14.21 4.55
N ILE A 17 -1.19 12.87 4.56
CA ILE A 17 -1.87 12.06 3.53
C ILE A 17 -3.38 12.29 3.57
N THR A 18 -4.02 12.21 4.74
CA THR A 18 -5.48 12.37 4.86
C THR A 18 -5.96 13.80 4.59
N SER A 19 -5.13 14.80 4.84
CA SER A 19 -5.38 16.20 4.47
C SER A 19 -5.01 16.54 3.02
N VAL A 20 -4.50 15.56 2.26
CA VAL A 20 -4.09 15.71 0.85
C VAL A 20 -3.03 16.82 0.67
N ASN A 21 -2.25 17.10 1.71
CA ASN A 21 -1.19 18.11 1.67
C ASN A 21 0.08 17.50 1.08
N ARG A 22 0.21 17.59 -0.25
CA ARG A 22 1.30 16.96 -1.02
C ARG A 22 2.68 17.43 -0.60
N ASP A 23 2.85 18.74 -0.35
CA ASP A 23 4.15 19.31 0.01
C ASP A 23 4.58 18.89 1.41
N LEU A 24 3.65 18.93 2.37
CA LEU A 24 3.90 18.45 3.72
C LEU A 24 4.25 16.96 3.70
N CYS A 25 3.46 16.15 2.98
CA CYS A 25 3.68 14.71 2.84
C CYS A 25 5.07 14.40 2.27
N TRP A 26 5.47 15.08 1.19
CA TRP A 26 6.79 14.91 0.57
C TRP A 26 7.95 15.32 1.48
N ASN A 27 7.77 16.39 2.26
CA ASN A 27 8.79 16.84 3.20
C ASN A 27 8.94 15.87 4.37
N LEU A 28 7.83 15.39 4.93
CA LEU A 28 7.82 14.46 6.06
C LEU A 28 8.45 13.11 5.68
N ILE A 29 8.12 12.57 4.50
CA ILE A 29 8.75 11.32 4.04
C ILE A 29 10.26 11.49 3.84
N GLY A 30 10.71 12.64 3.34
CA GLY A 30 12.14 12.95 3.27
C GLY A 30 12.82 12.99 4.64
N VAL A 31 12.14 13.52 5.68
CA VAL A 31 12.65 13.49 7.06
C VAL A 31 12.72 12.05 7.59
N LEU A 32 11.68 11.24 7.35
CA LEU A 32 11.64 9.84 7.75
C LEU A 32 12.76 9.01 7.11
N ASN A 33 13.01 9.18 5.80
CA ASN A 33 14.11 8.51 5.10
C ASN A 33 15.48 8.91 5.67
N ARG A 34 15.70 10.21 5.91
CA ARG A 34 16.95 10.68 6.54
C ARG A 34 17.12 10.16 7.97
N ALA A 35 16.02 9.96 8.70
CA ALA A 35 16.05 9.36 10.03
C ALA A 35 16.51 7.89 9.99
N VAL A 36 16.00 7.10 9.04
CA VAL A 36 16.44 5.70 8.83
C VAL A 36 17.95 5.63 8.59
N ILE A 37 18.48 6.52 7.74
CA ILE A 37 19.91 6.56 7.43
C ILE A 37 20.72 7.06 8.63
N LYS A 38 20.31 8.17 9.26
CA LYS A 38 21.05 8.81 10.36
C LYS A 38 21.22 7.90 11.58
N TRP A 39 20.31 6.96 11.80
CA TRP A 39 20.36 6.02 12.93
C TRP A 39 20.67 4.59 12.50
N ASP A 40 21.15 4.39 11.26
CA ASP A 40 21.54 3.09 10.71
C ASP A 40 20.48 1.99 10.88
N MET A 41 19.19 2.38 10.90
CA MET A 41 18.07 1.48 11.20
C MET A 41 17.96 0.36 10.15
N TYR A 42 18.44 0.61 8.93
CA TYR A 42 18.52 -0.35 7.83
C TYR A 42 19.46 -1.54 8.07
N THR A 43 20.26 -1.50 9.15
CA THR A 43 21.10 -2.62 9.63
C THR A 43 20.68 -3.18 10.98
N SER A 44 19.60 -2.64 11.55
CA SER A 44 19.21 -2.97 12.92
C SER A 44 18.69 -4.40 13.06
N LYS A 45 19.08 -5.04 14.16
CA LYS A 45 18.52 -6.32 14.62
C LYS A 45 17.33 -6.14 15.57
N ASP A 46 17.05 -4.90 15.99
CA ASP A 46 15.91 -4.61 16.84
C ASP A 46 14.59 -4.69 16.05
N LEU A 47 13.67 -5.53 16.50
CA LEU A 47 12.43 -5.83 15.79
C LEU A 47 11.57 -4.58 15.55
N LEU A 48 11.50 -3.68 16.52
CA LEU A 48 10.73 -2.43 16.40
C LEU A 48 11.33 -1.51 15.34
N GLN A 49 12.66 -1.34 15.35
CA GLN A 49 13.35 -0.56 14.31
C GLN A 49 13.15 -1.18 12.92
N GLN A 50 13.23 -2.50 12.79
CA GLN A 50 12.94 -3.18 11.51
C GLN A 50 11.52 -2.89 11.02
N ARG A 51 10.52 -2.91 11.91
CA ARG A 51 9.13 -2.57 11.56
C ARG A 51 8.96 -1.13 11.12
N ILE A 52 9.65 -0.21 11.79
CA ILE A 52 9.66 1.20 11.42
C ILE A 52 10.29 1.37 10.03
N VAL A 53 11.41 0.71 9.74
CA VAL A 53 12.07 0.76 8.42
C VAL A 53 11.12 0.28 7.32
N TRP A 54 10.45 -0.85 7.50
CA TRP A 54 9.48 -1.34 6.51
C TRP A 54 8.24 -0.46 6.36
N THR A 55 7.83 0.22 7.43
CA THR A 55 6.73 1.19 7.37
C THR A 55 7.14 2.43 6.57
N ILE A 56 8.32 3.00 6.85
CA ILE A 56 8.86 4.15 6.12
C ILE A 56 9.10 3.78 4.65
N HIS A 57 9.62 2.57 4.39
CA HIS A 57 9.76 2.02 3.06
C HIS A 57 8.42 2.05 2.30
N ASN A 58 7.38 1.44 2.85
CA ASN A 58 6.09 1.33 2.17
C ASN A 58 5.48 2.72 1.89
N LEU A 59 5.56 3.64 2.87
CA LEU A 59 5.12 5.02 2.70
C LEU A 59 5.90 5.75 1.61
N ASP A 60 7.22 5.60 1.58
CA ASP A 60 8.07 6.22 0.58
C ASP A 60 7.71 5.75 -0.82
N LYS A 61 7.50 4.45 -1.03
CA LYS A 61 7.13 3.91 -2.35
C LYS A 61 5.75 4.38 -2.79
N GLU A 62 4.78 4.43 -1.87
CA GLU A 62 3.43 4.93 -2.15
C GLU A 62 3.46 6.40 -2.58
N ILE A 63 4.08 7.25 -1.76
CA ILE A 63 4.09 8.70 -1.97
C ILE A 63 4.92 9.04 -3.22
N SER A 64 6.05 8.37 -3.42
CA SER A 64 6.92 8.59 -4.58
C SER A 64 6.22 8.25 -5.88
N LEU A 65 5.49 7.13 -5.93
CA LEU A 65 4.67 6.76 -7.08
C LEU A 65 3.54 7.77 -7.32
N LEU A 66 2.77 8.10 -6.28
CA LEU A 66 1.66 9.05 -6.37
C LEU A 66 2.10 10.45 -6.85
N LEU A 67 3.25 10.93 -6.38
CA LEU A 67 3.78 12.25 -6.73
C LEU A 67 4.67 12.23 -7.98
N LYS A 68 4.90 11.05 -8.58
CA LYS A 68 5.85 10.84 -9.69
C LYS A 68 7.23 11.44 -9.38
N LYS A 69 7.73 11.19 -8.17
CA LYS A 69 9.04 11.64 -7.69
C LYS A 69 9.95 10.45 -7.40
N PRO A 70 11.28 10.59 -7.52
CA PRO A 70 12.19 9.51 -7.19
C PRO A 70 12.14 9.19 -5.70
N SER A 71 12.06 7.90 -5.37
CA SER A 71 12.18 7.40 -4.00
C SER A 71 13.47 7.88 -3.34
N GLN A 72 13.37 8.31 -2.08
CA GLN A 72 14.52 8.71 -1.26
C GLN A 72 14.98 7.61 -0.31
N PHE A 73 14.30 6.45 -0.32
CA PHE A 73 14.62 5.33 0.54
C PHE A 73 15.91 4.63 0.07
N PRO A 74 16.76 4.10 0.99
CA PRO A 74 17.98 3.39 0.64
C PRO A 74 17.76 2.26 -0.38
N SER A 75 18.76 2.01 -1.24
CA SER A 75 18.73 0.86 -2.16
C SER A 75 18.64 -0.45 -1.38
N TYR A 76 17.92 -1.43 -1.92
CA TYR A 76 17.78 -2.75 -1.31
C TYR A 76 19.13 -3.47 -1.13
N GLU A 77 20.13 -3.15 -1.94
CA GLU A 77 21.50 -3.70 -1.83
C GLU A 77 22.16 -3.38 -0.48
N TYR A 78 21.78 -2.27 0.15
CA TYR A 78 22.32 -1.85 1.45
C TYR A 78 21.43 -2.27 2.62
N LEU A 79 20.24 -2.81 2.35
CA LEU A 79 19.27 -3.16 3.39
C LEU A 79 19.63 -4.53 3.98
N GLN A 80 19.98 -4.55 5.28
CA GLN A 80 20.26 -5.78 6.02
C GLN A 80 19.13 -6.18 6.98
N VAL A 81 18.02 -5.43 6.94
CA VAL A 81 16.80 -5.79 7.67
C VAL A 81 16.23 -7.09 7.10
N GLU A 82 15.81 -7.98 8.00
CA GLU A 82 15.25 -9.28 7.64
C GLU A 82 14.02 -9.13 6.72
N TYR A 83 13.99 -9.95 5.67
CA TYR A 83 12.85 -10.11 4.78
C TYR A 83 12.91 -11.49 4.09
N PRO A 84 11.80 -12.26 4.02
CA PRO A 84 10.49 -11.97 4.59
C PRO A 84 10.51 -11.94 6.13
N LEU A 85 9.56 -11.23 6.73
CA LEU A 85 9.44 -11.14 8.19
C LEU A 85 8.95 -12.47 8.76
N THR A 86 9.66 -13.01 9.75
CA THR A 86 9.34 -14.29 10.40
C THR A 86 8.87 -14.15 11.86
N ILE A 87 9.25 -13.05 12.53
CA ILE A 87 8.93 -12.78 13.94
C ILE A 87 7.86 -11.72 14.04
N LYS A 88 6.81 -11.94 14.85
CA LYS A 88 5.75 -10.97 15.13
C LYS A 88 6.20 -9.90 16.13
N LEU A 89 5.84 -8.64 15.89
CA LEU A 89 5.98 -7.55 16.88
C LEU A 89 4.84 -7.57 17.90
N TYR A 90 3.63 -7.91 17.45
CA TYR A 90 2.43 -8.00 18.29
C TYR A 90 1.70 -9.33 18.00
N GLU A 91 1.02 -9.91 18.99
CA GLU A 91 0.35 -11.21 18.82
C GLU A 91 -0.70 -11.20 17.69
N GLU A 92 -1.44 -10.09 17.57
CA GLU A 92 -2.48 -9.87 16.56
C GLU A 92 -1.93 -9.53 15.17
N GLU A 93 -0.61 -9.34 15.02
CA GLU A 93 -0.01 -9.03 13.73
C GLU A 93 -0.16 -10.20 12.75
N SER A 94 -0.65 -9.92 11.54
CA SER A 94 -0.65 -10.86 10.42
C SER A 94 0.62 -10.70 9.59
N LEU A 95 1.67 -11.46 9.91
CA LEU A 95 2.93 -11.46 9.14
C LEU A 95 2.73 -11.70 7.64
N PRO A 96 1.87 -12.64 7.19
CA PRO A 96 1.64 -12.82 5.76
C PRO A 96 1.15 -11.53 5.09
N LEU A 97 0.24 -10.80 5.73
CA LEU A 97 -0.29 -9.54 5.20
C LEU A 97 0.78 -8.44 5.18
N VAL A 98 1.58 -8.32 6.25
CA VAL A 98 2.69 -7.35 6.31
C VAL A 98 3.71 -7.63 5.20
N ASN A 99 4.08 -8.89 5.00
CA ASN A 99 4.97 -9.29 3.92
C ASN A 99 4.38 -8.96 2.53
N LYS A 100 3.08 -9.18 2.31
CA LYS A 100 2.40 -8.78 1.06
C LYS A 100 2.41 -7.26 0.82
N ASN A 101 2.33 -6.45 1.87
CA ASN A 101 2.44 -4.99 1.73
C ASN A 101 3.86 -4.55 1.35
N ILE A 102 4.88 -5.23 1.87
CA ILE A 102 6.27 -4.99 1.49
C ILE A 102 6.52 -5.43 0.04
N GLU A 103 6.02 -6.61 -0.36
CA GLU A 103 6.07 -7.08 -1.77
C GLU A 103 5.44 -6.06 -2.72
N LEU A 104 4.23 -5.57 -2.40
CA LEU A 104 3.55 -4.56 -3.19
C LEU A 104 4.39 -3.29 -3.34
N SER A 105 5.03 -2.85 -2.25
CA SER A 105 5.87 -1.65 -2.26
C SER A 105 7.14 -1.84 -3.09
N LYS A 106 7.70 -3.05 -3.13
CA LYS A 106 8.78 -3.40 -4.06
C LYS A 106 8.32 -3.32 -5.52
N LEU A 107 7.13 -3.84 -5.85
CA LEU A 107 6.54 -3.70 -7.19
C LEU A 107 6.32 -2.22 -7.57
N LYS A 108 5.79 -1.41 -6.64
CA LYS A 108 5.63 0.04 -6.82
C LYS A 108 6.94 0.74 -7.14
N GLN A 109 8.04 0.36 -6.49
CA GLN A 109 9.36 0.89 -6.80
C GLN A 109 9.79 0.58 -8.24
N THR A 110 9.57 -0.64 -8.72
CA THR A 110 9.89 -1.03 -10.10
C THR A 110 9.04 -0.25 -11.10
N ILE A 111 7.73 -0.14 -10.86
CA ILE A 111 6.82 0.66 -11.70
C ILE A 111 7.24 2.13 -11.71
N LEU A 112 7.56 2.70 -10.55
CA LEU A 112 8.07 4.07 -10.44
C LEU A 112 9.34 4.27 -11.26
N HIS A 113 10.28 3.31 -11.22
CA HIS A 113 11.50 3.39 -12.00
C HIS A 113 11.21 3.42 -13.50
N LEU A 114 10.32 2.55 -14.00
CA LEU A 114 9.91 2.55 -15.40
C LEU A 114 9.20 3.86 -15.78
N ASN A 115 8.30 4.35 -14.92
CA ASN A 115 7.61 5.63 -15.10
C ASN A 115 8.59 6.81 -15.22
N LEU A 116 9.63 6.86 -14.39
CA LEU A 116 10.60 7.96 -14.39
C LEU A 116 11.61 7.87 -15.54
N THR A 117 12.00 6.65 -15.93
CA THR A 117 12.97 6.42 -17.02
C THR A 117 12.31 6.33 -18.39
N GLN A 118 10.98 6.21 -18.44
CA GLN A 118 10.23 5.90 -19.66
C GLN A 118 10.73 4.61 -20.35
N SER A 119 11.25 3.66 -19.55
CA SER A 119 11.72 2.37 -20.03
C SER A 119 10.56 1.41 -20.22
N LYS A 120 10.58 0.67 -21.33
CA LYS A 120 9.58 -0.36 -21.67
C LYS A 120 10.04 -1.78 -21.34
N SER A 121 11.22 -1.90 -20.74
CA SER A 121 11.75 -3.20 -20.35
C SER A 121 10.82 -3.86 -19.34
N ASP A 122 10.67 -5.18 -19.48
CA ASP A 122 10.08 -6.05 -18.46
C ASP A 122 8.62 -5.77 -18.09
N LEU A 123 7.87 -4.96 -18.87
CA LEU A 123 6.47 -4.64 -18.60
C LEU A 123 5.57 -5.88 -18.51
N HIS A 124 5.78 -6.87 -19.39
CA HIS A 124 5.02 -8.13 -19.36
C HIS A 124 5.34 -8.96 -18.11
N GLU A 125 6.62 -9.03 -17.73
CA GLU A 125 7.05 -9.74 -16.52
C GLU A 125 6.43 -9.09 -15.29
N LEU A 126 6.53 -7.76 -15.18
CA LEU A 126 6.00 -6.97 -14.08
C LEU A 126 4.47 -7.07 -13.97
N SER A 127 3.75 -7.08 -15.09
CA SER A 127 2.31 -7.35 -15.10
C SER A 127 1.98 -8.75 -14.57
N GLY A 128 2.80 -9.76 -14.91
CA GLY A 128 2.66 -11.12 -14.40
C GLY A 128 2.96 -11.23 -12.90
N GLU A 129 3.98 -10.51 -12.40
CA GLU A 129 4.29 -10.42 -10.98
C GLU A 129 3.17 -9.75 -10.19
N LEU A 130 2.57 -8.69 -10.74
CA LEU A 130 1.45 -7.99 -10.13
C LEU A 130 0.21 -8.88 -10.00
N GLU A 131 -0.08 -9.70 -11.01
CA GLU A 131 -1.19 -10.67 -10.94
C GLU A 131 -0.90 -11.80 -9.95
N LYS A 132 0.34 -12.31 -9.89
CA LYS A 132 0.77 -13.28 -8.85
C LYS A 132 0.62 -12.69 -7.45
N TRP A 133 0.98 -11.41 -7.27
CA TRP A 133 0.79 -10.71 -6.01
C TRP A 133 -0.69 -10.61 -5.65
N ARG A 134 -1.57 -10.23 -6.59
CA ARG A 134 -3.03 -10.18 -6.37
C ARG A 134 -3.58 -11.53 -5.90
N ILE A 135 -3.34 -12.59 -6.68
CA ILE A 135 -3.85 -13.94 -6.38
C ILE A 135 -3.33 -14.43 -5.01
N SER A 136 -2.04 -14.27 -4.74
CA SER A 136 -1.45 -14.73 -3.48
C SER A 136 -1.94 -13.92 -2.27
N SER A 137 -2.18 -12.62 -2.45
CA SER A 137 -2.68 -11.75 -1.39
C SER A 137 -4.16 -12.01 -1.09
N SER A 138 -4.99 -12.30 -2.12
CA SER A 138 -6.37 -12.74 -1.90
C SER A 138 -6.44 -14.04 -1.08
N LYS A 139 -5.55 -15.01 -1.34
CA LYS A 139 -5.48 -16.25 -0.54
C LYS A 139 -5.20 -15.97 0.95
N VAL A 140 -4.32 -15.01 1.24
CA VAL A 140 -3.99 -14.62 2.62
C VAL A 140 -5.20 -13.98 3.32
N ILE A 141 -5.95 -13.09 2.64
CA ILE A 141 -7.11 -12.43 3.26
C ILE A 141 -8.25 -13.41 3.51
N HIS A 142 -8.47 -14.40 2.64
CA HIS A 142 -9.52 -15.40 2.88
C HIS A 142 -9.31 -16.24 4.15
N GLN A 143 -8.10 -16.21 4.72
CA GLN A 143 -7.77 -16.84 6.00
C GLN A 143 -7.93 -15.88 7.20
N SER A 144 -8.22 -14.60 6.95
CA SER A 144 -8.41 -13.56 7.97
C SER A 144 -9.88 -13.36 8.32
N SER A 145 -10.17 -12.90 9.53
CA SER A 145 -11.54 -12.70 10.05
C SER A 145 -12.27 -11.49 9.46
N ASP A 146 -11.54 -10.51 8.91
CA ASP A 146 -12.12 -9.27 8.37
C ASP A 146 -11.79 -9.10 6.88
N ILE A 147 -12.71 -9.55 6.02
CA ILE A 147 -12.43 -9.89 4.61
C ILE A 147 -12.83 -8.77 3.64
N SER A 148 -13.87 -8.00 3.96
CA SER A 148 -14.54 -7.08 3.02
C SER A 148 -13.61 -5.97 2.52
N ASP A 149 -12.99 -5.26 3.46
CA ASP A 149 -12.28 -4.04 3.15
C ASP A 149 -10.89 -4.33 2.56
N LEU A 150 -10.28 -5.44 2.99
CA LEU A 150 -8.98 -5.89 2.48
C LEU A 150 -9.07 -6.39 1.03
N ILE A 151 -10.15 -7.10 0.64
CA ILE A 151 -10.34 -7.51 -0.76
C ILE A 151 -10.48 -6.28 -1.66
N SER A 152 -11.30 -5.31 -1.23
CA SER A 152 -11.52 -4.06 -1.97
C SER A 152 -10.21 -3.30 -2.13
N TRP A 153 -9.42 -3.22 -1.06
CA TRP A 153 -8.11 -2.59 -1.05
C TRP A 153 -7.12 -3.27 -2.01
N ILE A 154 -6.99 -4.60 -2.00
CA ILE A 154 -6.11 -5.33 -2.95
C ILE A 154 -6.47 -5.01 -4.38
N ASN A 155 -7.76 -5.11 -4.72
CA ASN A 155 -8.21 -4.89 -6.08
C ASN A 155 -7.96 -3.45 -6.52
N MET A 156 -8.21 -2.48 -5.64
CA MET A 156 -7.91 -1.08 -5.92
C MET A 156 -6.42 -0.85 -6.20
N GLN A 157 -5.54 -1.44 -5.39
CA GLN A 157 -4.10 -1.37 -5.58
C GLN A 157 -3.66 -2.04 -6.89
N TYR A 158 -4.17 -3.23 -7.18
CA TYR A 158 -3.91 -3.96 -8.42
C TYR A 158 -4.25 -3.12 -9.65
N TYR A 159 -5.47 -2.59 -9.71
CA TYR A 159 -5.90 -1.79 -10.85
C TYR A 159 -5.16 -0.45 -10.96
N TYR A 160 -4.89 0.21 -9.83
CA TYR A 160 -4.09 1.42 -9.83
C TYR A 160 -2.72 1.19 -10.47
N LEU A 161 -2.03 0.10 -10.09
CA LEU A 161 -0.72 -0.23 -10.64
C LEU A 161 -0.76 -0.66 -12.11
N LEU A 162 -1.83 -1.30 -12.56
CA LEU A 162 -2.04 -1.55 -13.99
C LEU A 162 -2.20 -0.25 -14.78
N ILE A 163 -2.90 0.75 -14.24
CA ILE A 163 -3.03 2.07 -14.87
C ILE A 163 -1.67 2.75 -14.96
N GLU A 164 -0.85 2.67 -13.91
CA GLU A 164 0.52 3.20 -13.94
C GLU A 164 1.39 2.49 -14.98
N LEU A 165 1.30 1.16 -15.12
CA LEU A 165 1.98 0.42 -16.18
C LEU A 165 1.52 0.84 -17.59
N ASP A 166 0.22 1.09 -17.76
CA ASP A 166 -0.34 1.51 -19.04
C ASP A 166 0.19 2.89 -19.49
N GLN A 167 0.61 3.75 -18.55
CA GLN A 167 1.24 5.04 -18.90
C GLN A 167 2.59 4.89 -19.61
N VAL A 168 3.27 3.75 -19.45
CA VAL A 168 4.58 3.46 -20.07
C VAL A 168 4.43 2.59 -21.31
N SER A 169 3.29 1.91 -21.44
CA SER A 169 2.97 1.03 -22.56
C SER A 169 2.63 1.81 -23.84
N ASP A 170 3.13 1.34 -24.99
CA ASP A 170 2.77 1.91 -26.30
C ASP A 170 1.34 1.60 -26.73
N SER A 171 0.84 0.41 -26.33
CA SER A 171 -0.57 0.12 -26.42
C SER A 171 -1.23 0.78 -25.22
N GLN A 172 -1.88 1.93 -25.43
CA GLN A 172 -2.82 2.49 -24.47
C GLN A 172 -3.98 1.50 -24.34
N SER A 173 -3.82 0.50 -23.47
CA SER A 173 -4.81 -0.54 -23.30
C SER A 173 -5.86 0.00 -22.34
N PHE A 174 -6.80 0.77 -22.91
CA PHE A 174 -8.04 1.20 -22.26
C PHE A 174 -8.79 0.03 -21.60
N GLN A 175 -8.47 -1.23 -21.95
CA GLN A 175 -9.03 -2.42 -21.31
C GLN A 175 -8.74 -2.47 -19.80
N PHE A 176 -7.55 -2.05 -19.33
CA PHE A 176 -7.27 -2.05 -17.90
C PHE A 176 -8.08 -1.00 -17.15
N THR A 177 -8.21 0.20 -17.73
CA THR A 177 -9.05 1.28 -17.18
C THR A 177 -10.54 0.91 -17.22
N LEU A 178 -11.01 0.25 -18.29
CA LEU A 178 -12.39 -0.24 -18.40
C LEU A 178 -12.68 -1.38 -17.43
N GLN A 179 -11.72 -2.29 -17.22
CA GLN A 179 -11.84 -3.36 -16.23
C GLN A 179 -11.82 -2.79 -14.80
N TYR A 180 -11.01 -1.78 -14.52
CA TYR A 180 -11.07 -1.03 -13.27
C TYR A 180 -12.46 -0.40 -13.07
N LEU A 181 -12.92 0.42 -14.01
CA LEU A 181 -14.24 1.08 -13.92
C LEU A 181 -15.37 0.06 -13.76
N SER A 182 -15.37 -1.00 -14.57
CA SER A 182 -16.39 -2.07 -14.51
C SER A 182 -16.42 -2.76 -13.15
N ASN A 183 -15.25 -3.10 -12.58
CA ASN A 183 -15.19 -3.72 -11.27
C ASN A 183 -15.50 -2.75 -10.13
N SER A 184 -15.06 -1.49 -10.21
CA SER A 184 -15.42 -0.43 -9.27
C SER A 184 -16.92 -0.14 -9.27
N PHE A 185 -17.56 -0.08 -10.45
CA PHE A 185 -19.02 0.03 -10.55
C PHE A 185 -19.73 -1.21 -10.02
N THR A 186 -19.24 -2.41 -10.30
CA THR A 186 -19.82 -3.65 -9.74
C THR A 186 -19.75 -3.66 -8.21
N LEU A 187 -18.64 -3.23 -7.63
CA LEU A 187 -18.50 -3.09 -6.17
C LEU A 187 -19.46 -2.03 -5.62
N LEU A 188 -19.55 -0.85 -6.24
CA LEU A 188 -20.49 0.21 -5.84
C LEU A 188 -21.95 -0.26 -5.93
N ILE A 189 -22.34 -0.93 -7.02
CA ILE A 189 -23.69 -1.45 -7.22
C ILE A 189 -23.99 -2.55 -6.19
N SER A 190 -23.08 -3.49 -5.97
CA SER A 190 -23.25 -4.56 -4.97
C SER A 190 -23.31 -4.03 -3.53
N SER A 191 -22.63 -2.92 -3.23
CA SER A 191 -22.71 -2.23 -1.93
C SER A 191 -24.06 -1.52 -1.74
N SER A 192 -24.66 -1.01 -2.82
CA SER A 192 -25.99 -0.39 -2.80
C SER A 192 -27.12 -1.42 -2.58
N ASP A 193 -26.95 -2.65 -3.04
CA ASP A 193 -27.91 -3.73 -2.82
C ASP A 193 -27.83 -4.32 -1.40
N ARG A 194 -26.68 -4.20 -0.72
CA ARG A 194 -26.54 -4.60 0.70
C ARG A 194 -27.20 -3.62 1.69
N GLN A 195 -27.66 -2.45 1.25
CA GLN A 195 -28.45 -1.52 2.08
C GLN A 195 -29.96 -1.82 2.08
N LYS A 196 -30.43 -2.86 1.37
CA LYS A 196 -31.83 -3.29 1.39
C LYS A 196 -32.03 -4.59 2.17
N SER A 197 -31.79 -4.56 3.48
CA SER A 197 -32.38 -5.56 4.41
C SER A 197 -32.17 -5.15 5.87
N ASN A 198 -33.29 -5.00 6.59
CA ASN A 198 -33.44 -4.89 8.05
C ASN A 198 -33.24 -3.52 8.73
N THR A 199 -34.14 -2.60 8.40
CA THR A 199 -34.71 -1.68 9.41
C THR A 199 -36.22 -1.58 9.23
N LYS A 200 -36.94 -2.64 9.64
CA LYS A 200 -38.28 -2.44 10.21
C LYS A 200 -38.04 -1.86 11.60
N LEU A 201 -37.88 -0.54 11.67
CA LEU A 201 -38.13 0.22 12.89
C LEU A 201 -39.62 0.14 13.16
N SER A 202 -40.04 -0.87 13.93
CA SER A 202 -41.34 -0.86 14.59
C SER A 202 -41.33 0.24 15.65
N ILE A 203 -41.82 1.42 15.28
CA ILE A 203 -42.23 2.42 16.25
C ILE A 203 -43.53 1.88 16.87
N THR A 204 -43.41 1.08 17.93
CA THR A 204 -44.51 0.93 18.88
C THR A 204 -44.56 2.21 19.70
N SER A 205 -45.34 3.17 19.21
CA SER A 205 -45.98 4.16 20.06
C SER A 205 -46.89 3.41 21.02
N ASN A 206 -46.59 3.44 22.32
CA ASN A 206 -47.57 3.31 23.42
C ASN A 206 -46.88 3.85 24.68
N LEU A 207 -46.92 5.17 24.81
CA LEU A 207 -47.00 5.84 26.11
C LEU A 207 -48.50 6.03 26.38
N PHE A 208 -48.89 5.63 27.60
CA PHE A 208 -50.22 5.49 28.21
C PHE A 208 -50.76 4.07 28.23
#